data_AF-A0A975GYD6-F1
#
_entry.id   AF-A0A975GYD6-F1
#
_cell.length_a   1.000
_cell.length_b   1.000
_cell.length_c   1.000
_cell.angle_alpha   90.00
_cell.angle_beta   90.00
_cell.angle_gamma   90.00
#
_symmetry.space_group_name_H-M   'P 1'
#
loop_
_entity.id
_entity.type
_entity.pdbx_description
1 polymer ?
#
loop_
_entity_poly.entity_id
_entity_poly.type
_entity_poly.pdbx_seq_one_letter_code
_entity_poly.pdbx_strand_id
1 'polypeptide(L)'
;MSVITIMTHNIEKGLSMPSPRPGYGARNIGPLIRRCHEYIALFGVDDTIARAQGVLAAYVRFNGTVGCTDYPFAAEIDRLLQVSSDNARGGLKRVARDEVAAVGKLVPDAFFEGRSSVRVFDSAPVDDSQITTAIRLAQKSPSVCNRQSGYVYVFRDKADIADALAIQAGANGFSQNVPTLLVITMRTKNFFGPERNQRWVDGGLFAMSLILGLHREGLATCCLNWSKPGAVDKKLKQRLNIPRDRSIIFLLAVGHYPETVEVAQSAKRPLSDMYEFR
;
A
#
# COMPACT_ATOMS: atom_id res chain seq x y z
N MET A 1 -5.00 -10.79 12.15
CA MET A 1 -5.07 -9.97 10.92
C MET A 1 -4.47 -10.65 9.68
N SER A 2 -3.14 -10.73 9.49
CA SER A 2 -2.54 -11.06 8.18
C SER A 2 -2.91 -12.44 7.62
N VAL A 3 -3.08 -13.46 8.49
CA VAL A 3 -3.55 -14.80 8.09
C VAL A 3 -4.98 -14.78 7.57
N ILE A 4 -5.88 -14.05 8.24
CA ILE A 4 -7.27 -13.86 7.80
C ILE A 4 -7.26 -13.23 6.41
N THR A 5 -6.51 -12.13 6.22
CA THR A 5 -6.40 -11.45 4.93
C THR A 5 -5.97 -12.38 3.79
N ILE A 6 -5.02 -13.29 4.04
CA ILE A 6 -4.54 -14.25 3.03
C ILE A 6 -5.62 -15.27 2.67
N MET A 7 -6.26 -15.86 3.69
CA MET A 7 -7.32 -16.84 3.47
C MET A 7 -8.52 -16.21 2.75
N THR A 8 -8.92 -15.01 3.16
CA THR A 8 -9.94 -14.19 2.51
C THR A 8 -9.58 -13.91 1.05
N HIS A 9 -8.36 -13.44 0.77
CA HIS A 9 -7.92 -13.14 -0.59
C HIS A 9 -7.85 -14.39 -1.48
N ASN A 10 -7.51 -15.56 -0.94
CA ASN A 10 -7.50 -16.81 -1.69
C ASN A 10 -8.91 -17.22 -2.15
N ILE A 11 -9.94 -17.00 -1.32
CA ILE A 11 -11.34 -17.25 -1.68
C ILE A 11 -11.79 -16.23 -2.73
N GLU A 12 -11.52 -14.95 -2.48
CA GLU A 12 -11.86 -13.83 -3.38
C GLU A 12 -11.28 -14.02 -4.79
N LYS A 13 -9.99 -14.35 -4.89
CA LYS A 13 -9.32 -14.69 -6.16
C LYS A 13 -9.93 -15.92 -6.82
N GLY A 14 -10.33 -16.92 -6.02
CA GLY A 14 -11.01 -18.12 -6.52
C GLY A 14 -12.31 -17.81 -7.25
N LEU A 15 -13.08 -16.86 -6.71
CA LEU A 15 -14.34 -16.39 -7.32
C LEU A 15 -14.11 -15.62 -8.63
N SER A 16 -12.93 -15.03 -8.83
CA SER A 16 -12.62 -14.23 -10.02
C SER A 16 -11.94 -15.01 -11.15
N MET A 17 -11.81 -16.34 -11.01
CA MET A 17 -11.22 -17.19 -12.06
C MET A 17 -12.20 -17.32 -13.26
N PRO A 18 -11.71 -17.63 -14.48
CA PRO A 18 -12.57 -17.75 -15.67
C PRO A 18 -13.70 -18.78 -15.54
N SER A 19 -13.48 -19.84 -14.75
CA SER A 19 -14.48 -20.87 -14.44
C SER A 19 -14.42 -21.17 -12.94
N PRO A 20 -15.08 -20.36 -12.09
CA PRO A 20 -15.09 -20.57 -10.65
C PRO A 20 -15.84 -21.87 -10.34
N ARG A 21 -15.21 -22.75 -9.55
CA ARG A 21 -15.80 -24.05 -9.19
C ARG A 21 -16.81 -23.85 -8.04
N PRO A 22 -18.04 -24.40 -8.12
CA PRO A 22 -18.94 -24.46 -6.96
C PRO A 22 -18.24 -25.11 -5.76
N GLY A 23 -18.43 -24.59 -4.56
CA GLY A 23 -17.77 -25.08 -3.36
C GLY A 23 -16.26 -24.82 -3.27
N TYR A 24 -15.65 -24.13 -4.25
CA TYR A 24 -14.19 -23.92 -4.28
C TYR A 24 -13.66 -23.18 -3.05
N GLY A 25 -12.45 -23.50 -2.63
CA GLY A 25 -11.82 -22.83 -1.49
C GLY A 25 -12.30 -23.35 -0.12
N ALA A 26 -13.14 -24.40 -0.05
CA ALA A 26 -13.58 -25.04 1.18
C ALA A 26 -12.44 -25.35 2.17
N ARG A 27 -11.26 -25.74 1.64
CA ARG A 27 -10.03 -25.97 2.44
C ARG A 27 -9.59 -24.74 3.26
N ASN A 28 -9.91 -23.54 2.80
CA ASN A 28 -9.57 -22.27 3.45
C ASN A 28 -10.74 -21.71 4.29
N ILE A 29 -11.99 -22.09 4.01
CA ILE A 29 -13.18 -21.54 4.68
C ILE A 29 -13.21 -21.92 6.15
N GLY A 30 -13.11 -23.21 6.47
CA GLY A 30 -13.09 -23.67 7.87
C GLY A 30 -11.99 -22.99 8.72
N PRO A 31 -10.72 -23.00 8.26
CA PRO A 31 -9.66 -22.24 8.92
C PRO A 31 -9.93 -20.73 9.03
N LEU A 32 -10.45 -20.10 7.97
CA LEU A 32 -10.78 -18.67 7.98
C LEU A 32 -11.79 -18.34 9.08
N ILE A 33 -12.89 -19.10 9.15
CA ILE A 33 -13.95 -18.90 10.16
C ILE A 33 -13.39 -19.02 11.57
N ARG A 34 -12.60 -20.07 11.84
CA ARG A 34 -11.93 -20.24 13.15
C ARG A 34 -11.06 -19.03 13.50
N ARG A 35 -10.24 -18.55 12.56
CA ARG A 35 -9.39 -17.37 12.78
C ARG A 35 -10.19 -16.09 12.97
N CYS A 36 -11.32 -15.93 12.27
CA CYS A 36 -12.22 -14.80 12.49
C CYS A 36 -12.79 -14.81 13.92
N HIS A 37 -13.27 -15.96 14.42
CA HIS A 37 -13.76 -16.06 15.79
C HIS A 37 -12.67 -15.77 16.83
N GLU A 38 -11.47 -16.35 16.68
CA GLU A 38 -10.32 -16.06 17.54
C GLU A 38 -9.97 -14.57 17.54
N TYR A 39 -10.00 -13.92 16.36
CA TYR A 39 -9.70 -12.51 16.23
C TYR A 39 -10.76 -11.63 16.89
N ILE A 40 -12.04 -11.92 16.65
CA ILE A 40 -13.16 -11.19 17.28
C ILE A 40 -13.07 -11.27 18.79
N ALA A 41 -12.77 -12.44 19.36
CA ALA A 41 -12.64 -12.62 20.80
C ALA A 41 -11.49 -11.82 21.42
N LEU A 42 -10.40 -11.58 20.68
CA LEU A 42 -9.21 -10.90 21.18
C LEU A 42 -9.18 -9.40 20.88
N PHE A 43 -9.74 -8.98 19.75
CA PHE A 43 -9.56 -7.63 19.20
C PHE A 43 -10.88 -6.95 18.82
N GLY A 44 -12.01 -7.66 18.92
CA GLY A 44 -13.30 -7.18 18.45
C GLY A 44 -13.46 -7.24 16.93
N VAL A 45 -14.51 -6.60 16.44
CA VAL A 45 -14.82 -6.52 15.01
C VAL A 45 -14.21 -5.25 14.44
N ASP A 46 -13.44 -5.40 13.36
CA ASP A 46 -12.85 -4.30 12.61
C ASP A 46 -12.85 -4.58 11.10
N ASP A 47 -12.15 -3.75 10.32
CA ASP A 47 -12.03 -3.90 8.87
C ASP A 47 -11.52 -5.28 8.40
N THR A 48 -10.71 -5.95 9.21
CA THR A 48 -10.23 -7.31 8.91
C THR A 48 -11.40 -8.27 8.80
N ILE A 49 -12.35 -8.17 9.74
CA ILE A 49 -13.53 -9.02 9.81
C ILE A 49 -14.55 -8.60 8.75
N ALA A 50 -14.80 -7.30 8.61
CA ALA A 50 -15.69 -6.76 7.57
C ALA A 50 -15.27 -7.21 6.16
N ARG A 51 -13.95 -7.31 5.90
CA ARG A 51 -13.43 -7.84 4.63
C ARG A 51 -13.66 -9.33 4.45
N ALA A 52 -13.41 -10.11 5.50
CA ALA A 52 -13.69 -11.55 5.47
C ALA A 52 -15.17 -11.83 5.22
N GLN A 53 -16.06 -11.12 5.92
CA GLN A 53 -17.51 -11.23 5.75
C GLN A 53 -17.94 -10.82 4.33
N GLY A 54 -17.41 -9.73 3.77
CA GLY A 54 -17.73 -9.31 2.41
C GLY A 54 -17.40 -10.39 1.35
N VAL A 55 -16.24 -11.04 1.48
CA VAL A 55 -15.86 -12.15 0.60
C VAL A 55 -16.73 -13.40 0.83
N LEU A 56 -17.04 -13.74 2.07
CA LEU A 56 -17.90 -14.88 2.38
C LEU A 56 -19.34 -14.65 1.88
N ALA A 57 -19.87 -13.44 1.99
CA ALA A 57 -21.16 -13.08 1.41
C ALA A 57 -21.15 -13.21 -0.12
N ALA A 58 -20.06 -12.79 -0.78
CA ALA A 58 -19.90 -12.99 -2.22
C ALA A 58 -19.80 -14.48 -2.60
N TYR A 59 -19.16 -15.29 -1.75
CA TYR A 59 -19.07 -16.74 -1.91
C TYR A 59 -20.44 -17.42 -1.81
N VAL A 60 -21.23 -17.10 -0.78
CA VAL A 60 -22.60 -17.60 -0.60
C VAL A 60 -23.46 -17.24 -1.82
N ARG A 61 -23.43 -15.97 -2.23
CA ARG A 61 -24.17 -15.49 -3.41
C ARG A 61 -23.79 -16.25 -4.69
N PHE A 62 -22.50 -16.44 -4.94
CA PHE A 62 -22.03 -17.20 -6.11
C PHE A 62 -22.57 -18.63 -6.12
N ASN A 63 -22.42 -19.37 -5.00
CA ASN A 63 -22.88 -20.75 -4.93
C ASN A 63 -24.40 -20.86 -5.10
N GLY A 64 -25.17 -19.91 -4.55
CA GLY A 64 -26.61 -19.81 -4.79
C GLY A 64 -26.96 -19.61 -6.28
N THR A 65 -26.24 -18.73 -6.99
CA THR A 65 -26.51 -18.49 -8.44
C THR A 65 -26.27 -19.70 -9.33
N VAL A 66 -25.41 -20.64 -8.91
CA VAL A 66 -25.12 -21.88 -9.66
C VAL A 66 -25.87 -23.09 -9.10
N GLY A 67 -26.83 -22.88 -8.18
CA GLY A 67 -27.65 -23.94 -7.59
C GLY A 67 -26.91 -24.87 -6.62
N CYS A 68 -25.70 -24.49 -6.17
CA CYS A 68 -24.94 -25.26 -5.19
C CYS A 68 -25.27 -24.73 -3.79
N THR A 69 -26.17 -25.42 -3.09
CA THR A 69 -26.57 -25.04 -1.71
C THR A 69 -25.94 -25.92 -0.64
N ASP A 70 -25.50 -27.12 -1.01
CA ASP A 70 -24.76 -28.03 -0.13
C ASP A 70 -23.25 -27.84 -0.34
N TYR A 71 -22.67 -26.88 0.38
CA TYR A 71 -21.23 -26.65 0.40
C TYR A 71 -20.70 -26.60 1.84
N PRO A 72 -19.43 -26.97 2.06
CA PRO A 72 -18.86 -27.03 3.41
C PRO A 72 -18.96 -25.69 4.14
N PHE A 73 -19.32 -25.77 5.42
CA PHE A 73 -19.38 -24.65 6.37
C PHE A 73 -20.48 -23.60 6.12
N ALA A 74 -21.54 -23.93 5.38
CA ALA A 74 -22.62 -22.98 5.10
C ALA A 74 -23.22 -22.34 6.37
N ALA A 75 -23.58 -23.16 7.36
CA ALA A 75 -24.16 -22.68 8.63
C ALA A 75 -23.17 -21.83 9.45
N GLU A 76 -21.89 -22.18 9.43
CA GLU A 76 -20.83 -21.40 10.08
C GLU A 76 -20.60 -20.05 9.41
N ILE A 77 -20.68 -20.00 8.07
CA ILE A 77 -20.62 -18.75 7.31
C ILE A 77 -21.78 -17.86 7.71
N ASP A 78 -23.00 -18.39 7.72
CA ASP A 78 -24.20 -17.63 8.08
C ASP A 78 -24.07 -17.04 9.48
N ARG A 79 -23.61 -17.83 10.47
CA ARG A 79 -23.35 -17.34 11.83
C ARG A 79 -22.34 -16.20 11.85
N LEU A 80 -21.24 -16.29 11.09
CA LEU A 80 -20.24 -15.23 11.02
C LEU A 80 -20.78 -13.97 10.32
N LEU A 81 -21.66 -14.12 9.33
CA LEU A 81 -22.31 -12.99 8.65
C LEU A 81 -23.33 -12.25 9.52
N GLN A 82 -23.88 -12.89 10.55
CA GLN A 82 -24.76 -12.23 11.54
C GLN A 82 -23.99 -11.36 12.55
N VAL A 83 -22.67 -11.49 12.64
CA VAL A 83 -21.86 -10.62 13.49
C VAL A 83 -21.86 -9.22 12.89
N SER A 84 -22.44 -8.25 13.60
CA SER A 84 -22.52 -6.88 13.12
C SER A 84 -21.13 -6.30 12.86
N SER A 85 -20.93 -5.77 11.66
CA SER A 85 -19.71 -5.12 11.22
C SER A 85 -20.06 -3.88 10.40
N ASP A 86 -19.34 -2.80 10.61
CA ASP A 86 -19.46 -1.64 9.74
C ASP A 86 -18.85 -1.95 8.36
N ASN A 87 -19.60 -1.65 7.29
CA ASN A 87 -19.09 -1.65 5.92
C ASN A 87 -18.46 -2.98 5.44
N ALA A 88 -19.18 -4.10 5.56
CA ALA A 88 -18.76 -5.38 4.96
C ALA A 88 -18.40 -5.18 3.48
N ARG A 89 -17.12 -5.40 3.12
CA ARG A 89 -16.55 -5.01 1.82
C ARG A 89 -15.60 -6.08 1.30
N GLY A 90 -15.80 -6.55 0.08
CA GLY A 90 -14.96 -7.58 -0.51
C GLY A 90 -15.72 -8.42 -1.52
N GLY A 91 -15.02 -9.34 -2.18
CA GLY A 91 -15.58 -10.18 -3.23
C GLY A 91 -15.28 -9.64 -4.61
N LEU A 92 -16.24 -9.76 -5.52
CA LEU A 92 -16.03 -9.45 -6.93
C LEU A 92 -16.36 -8.00 -7.25
N LYS A 93 -15.46 -7.35 -7.99
CA LYS A 93 -15.67 -6.04 -8.61
C LYS A 93 -15.81 -6.22 -10.13
N ARG A 94 -16.87 -5.67 -10.72
CA ARG A 94 -17.01 -5.56 -12.17
C ARG A 94 -16.01 -4.53 -12.70
N VAL A 95 -15.30 -4.89 -13.77
CA VAL A 95 -14.41 -4.00 -14.50
C VAL A 95 -14.82 -4.03 -15.96
N ALA A 96 -15.26 -2.90 -16.50
CA ALA A 96 -15.56 -2.77 -17.92
C ALA A 96 -14.34 -2.22 -18.66
N ARG A 97 -13.97 -2.85 -19.77
CA ARG A 97 -12.81 -2.46 -20.59
C ARG A 97 -12.88 -0.99 -21.00
N ASP A 98 -14.03 -0.55 -21.48
CA ASP A 98 -14.17 0.78 -22.07
C ASP A 98 -14.12 1.88 -20.98
N GLU A 99 -14.62 1.59 -19.77
CA GLU A 99 -14.45 2.47 -18.60
C GLU A 99 -12.97 2.59 -18.20
N VAL A 100 -12.21 1.48 -18.21
CA VAL A 100 -10.77 1.50 -17.91
C VAL A 100 -10.00 2.29 -18.96
N ALA A 101 -10.29 2.06 -20.24
CA ALA A 101 -9.63 2.75 -21.34
C ALA A 101 -9.94 4.25 -21.35
N ALA A 102 -11.17 4.64 -21.05
CA ALA A 102 -11.59 6.04 -20.98
C ALA A 102 -10.80 6.79 -19.90
N VAL A 103 -10.66 6.22 -18.70
CA VAL A 103 -9.92 6.87 -17.61
C VAL A 103 -8.41 6.86 -17.86
N GLY A 104 -7.86 5.75 -18.38
CA GLY A 104 -6.42 5.61 -18.60
C GLY A 104 -5.86 6.68 -19.55
N LYS A 105 -6.60 7.01 -20.61
CA LYS A 105 -6.20 8.02 -21.62
C LYS A 105 -6.27 9.47 -21.11
N LEU A 106 -6.92 9.73 -19.97
CA LEU A 106 -6.97 11.07 -19.39
C LEU A 106 -5.67 11.46 -18.69
N VAL A 107 -4.76 10.51 -18.43
CA VAL A 107 -3.46 10.79 -17.83
C VAL A 107 -2.43 10.95 -18.96
N PRO A 108 -2.01 12.19 -19.29
CA PRO A 108 -1.07 12.42 -20.38
C PRO A 108 0.34 11.95 -19.99
N ASP A 109 1.17 11.61 -20.98
CA ASP A 109 2.57 11.21 -20.75
C ASP A 109 3.37 12.27 -19.98
N ALA A 110 3.07 13.55 -20.23
CA ALA A 110 3.64 14.69 -19.53
C ALA A 110 3.50 14.62 -18.00
N PHE A 111 2.49 13.91 -17.47
CA PHE A 111 2.36 13.66 -16.03
C PHE A 111 3.49 12.76 -15.49
N PHE A 112 3.88 11.74 -16.24
CA PHE A 112 4.94 10.83 -15.83
C PHE A 112 6.33 11.44 -16.09
N GLU A 113 6.46 12.19 -17.18
CA GLU A 113 7.70 12.85 -17.58
C GLU A 113 8.03 14.09 -16.73
N GLY A 114 7.01 14.82 -16.29
CA GLY A 114 7.16 16.06 -15.51
C GLY A 114 7.66 15.83 -14.08
N ARG A 115 7.56 14.60 -13.55
CA ARG A 115 8.05 14.28 -12.21
C ARG A 115 9.58 14.28 -12.19
N SER A 116 10.15 15.13 -11.33
CA SER A 116 11.59 15.27 -11.11
C SER A 116 11.97 15.19 -9.63
N SER A 117 13.24 14.90 -9.33
CA SER A 117 13.76 14.92 -7.95
C SER A 117 14.18 16.34 -7.59
N VAL A 118 13.35 17.02 -6.81
CA VAL A 118 13.47 18.45 -6.47
C VAL A 118 14.12 18.63 -5.10
N ARG A 119 15.14 19.48 -5.01
CA ARG A 119 15.91 19.72 -3.77
C ARG A 119 15.79 21.15 -3.24
N VAL A 120 14.97 21.97 -3.90
CA VAL A 120 14.65 23.34 -3.51
C VAL A 120 13.14 23.42 -3.38
N PHE A 121 12.66 23.82 -2.22
CA PHE A 121 11.24 23.85 -1.89
C PHE A 121 10.84 25.27 -1.54
N ASP A 122 9.60 25.62 -1.84
CA ASP A 122 8.99 26.81 -1.29
C ASP A 122 8.79 26.68 0.23
N SER A 123 8.70 27.82 0.92
CA SER A 123 8.52 27.89 2.38
C SER A 123 7.11 27.57 2.86
N ALA A 124 6.12 27.56 1.96
CA ALA A 124 4.74 27.28 2.28
C ALA A 124 4.56 25.87 2.88
N PRO A 125 3.71 25.73 3.91
CA PRO A 125 3.42 24.43 4.50
C PRO A 125 2.66 23.53 3.51
N VAL A 126 2.90 22.22 3.62
CA VAL A 126 2.17 21.20 2.86
C VAL A 126 0.90 20.80 3.61
N ASP A 127 -0.25 20.90 2.94
CA ASP A 127 -1.55 20.60 3.51
C ASP A 127 -1.71 19.09 3.79
N ASP A 128 -2.34 18.77 4.92
CA ASP A 128 -2.64 17.38 5.29
C ASP A 128 -3.55 16.68 4.27
N SER A 129 -4.46 17.43 3.63
CA SER A 129 -5.36 16.91 2.59
C SER A 129 -4.59 16.41 1.36
N GLN A 130 -3.52 17.11 0.95
CA GLN A 130 -2.67 16.69 -0.18
C GLN A 130 -1.94 15.39 0.16
N ILE A 131 -1.33 15.30 1.35
CA ILE A 131 -0.61 14.10 1.79
C ILE A 131 -1.57 12.91 1.94
N THR A 132 -2.70 13.10 2.61
CA THR A 132 -3.69 12.03 2.83
C THR A 132 -4.35 11.58 1.53
N THR A 133 -4.58 12.49 0.58
CA THR A 133 -5.04 12.15 -0.78
C THR A 133 -4.00 11.30 -1.50
N ALA A 134 -2.73 11.69 -1.47
CA ALA A 134 -1.65 10.90 -2.07
C ALA A 134 -1.52 9.50 -1.43
N ILE A 135 -1.63 9.39 -0.10
CA ILE A 135 -1.61 8.11 0.62
C ILE A 135 -2.81 7.24 0.23
N ARG A 136 -4.02 7.82 0.14
CA ARG A 136 -5.23 7.10 -0.30
C ARG A 136 -5.09 6.56 -1.72
N LEU A 137 -4.45 7.31 -2.62
CA LEU A 137 -4.13 6.83 -3.97
C LEU A 137 -3.08 5.72 -3.93
N ALA A 138 -2.02 5.87 -3.13
CA ALA A 138 -0.99 4.85 -2.93
C ALA A 138 -1.53 3.54 -2.33
N GLN A 139 -2.61 3.60 -1.53
CA GLN A 139 -3.27 2.39 -1.02
C GLN A 139 -3.79 1.46 -2.14
N LYS A 140 -3.96 1.97 -3.37
CA LYS A 140 -4.35 1.17 -4.53
C LYS A 140 -3.21 0.34 -5.13
N SER A 141 -1.97 0.52 -4.68
CA SER A 141 -0.85 -0.31 -5.12
C SER A 141 -1.12 -1.79 -4.79
N PRO A 142 -0.79 -2.71 -5.70
CA PRO A 142 -0.91 -4.13 -5.40
C PRO A 142 0.08 -4.51 -4.29
N SER A 143 -0.31 -5.49 -3.48
CA SER A 143 0.51 -6.07 -2.42
C SER A 143 0.23 -7.55 -2.31
N VAL A 144 1.20 -8.32 -1.81
CA VAL A 144 1.05 -9.77 -1.70
C VAL A 144 -0.17 -10.15 -0.85
N CYS A 145 -1.07 -10.91 -1.44
CA CYS A 145 -2.35 -11.28 -0.85
C CYS A 145 -3.18 -10.08 -0.32
N ASN A 146 -3.00 -8.90 -0.92
CA ASN A 146 -3.68 -7.66 -0.54
C ASN A 146 -3.53 -7.28 0.95
N ARG A 147 -2.33 -7.50 1.51
CA ARG A 147 -2.00 -7.22 2.92
C ARG A 147 -1.75 -5.75 3.24
N GLN A 148 -1.48 -4.92 2.23
CA GLN A 148 -1.41 -3.45 2.33
C GLN A 148 -0.54 -2.98 3.52
N SER A 149 0.67 -3.53 3.64
CA SER A 149 1.55 -3.29 4.80
C SER A 149 2.23 -1.91 4.82
N GLY A 150 1.95 -1.06 3.82
CA GLY A 150 2.50 0.29 3.69
C GLY A 150 2.04 1.22 4.80
N TYR A 151 2.97 2.03 5.32
CA TYR A 151 2.68 3.01 6.34
C TYR A 151 3.64 4.19 6.21
N VAL A 152 3.10 5.40 6.32
CA VAL A 152 3.86 6.65 6.17
C VAL A 152 3.86 7.38 7.51
N TYR A 153 5.05 7.69 8.01
CA TYR A 153 5.23 8.64 9.11
C TYR A 153 5.49 10.03 8.50
N VAL A 154 4.74 11.04 8.95
CA VAL A 154 4.84 12.43 8.47
C VAL A 154 5.54 13.26 9.55
N PHE A 155 6.69 13.83 9.23
CA PHE A 155 7.45 14.70 10.13
C PHE A 155 7.45 16.13 9.62
N ARG A 156 7.15 17.07 10.51
CA ARG A 156 7.16 18.52 10.29
C ARG A 156 8.01 19.28 11.29
N ASP A 157 8.26 18.68 12.46
CA ASP A 157 9.16 19.23 13.44
C ASP A 157 10.58 19.34 12.85
N LYS A 158 11.16 20.54 12.91
CA LYS A 158 12.44 20.81 12.27
C LYS A 158 13.60 20.06 12.93
N ALA A 159 13.53 19.79 14.23
CA ALA A 159 14.57 19.03 14.92
C ALA A 159 14.52 17.55 14.53
N ASP A 160 13.32 16.95 14.45
CA ASP A 160 13.16 15.57 13.99
C ASP A 160 13.58 15.40 12.53
N ILE A 161 13.23 16.35 11.65
CA ILE A 161 13.69 16.35 10.25
C ILE A 161 15.20 16.45 10.18
N ALA A 162 15.80 17.41 10.90
CA ALA A 162 17.26 17.61 10.91
C ALA A 162 17.99 16.35 11.38
N ASP A 163 17.55 15.74 12.48
CA ASP A 163 18.16 14.53 13.02
C ASP A 163 17.98 13.31 12.08
N ALA A 164 16.80 13.16 11.47
CA ALA A 164 16.56 12.12 10.49
C ALA A 164 17.50 12.25 9.29
N LEU A 165 17.63 13.45 8.74
CA LEU A 165 18.46 13.73 7.58
C LEU A 165 19.95 13.65 7.89
N ALA A 166 20.38 14.01 9.10
CA ALA A 166 21.75 13.81 9.56
C ALA A 166 22.12 12.31 9.63
N ILE A 167 21.20 11.46 10.10
CA ILE A 167 21.41 9.99 10.11
C ILE A 167 21.35 9.42 8.67
N GLN A 168 20.47 9.94 7.83
CA GLN A 168 20.34 9.52 6.43
C GLN A 168 21.59 9.89 5.60
N ALA A 169 22.18 11.06 5.84
CA ALA A 169 23.44 11.54 5.29
C ALA A 169 23.51 11.71 3.76
N GLY A 170 22.36 11.73 3.06
CA GLY A 170 22.26 11.93 1.61
C GLY A 170 21.60 13.25 1.22
N ALA A 171 21.13 14.05 2.18
CA ALA A 171 20.45 15.33 1.97
C ALA A 171 21.31 16.56 2.33
N ASN A 172 22.62 16.39 2.55
CA ASN A 172 23.49 17.41 3.15
C ASN A 172 23.44 18.79 2.43
N GLY A 173 23.21 18.81 1.12
CA GLY A 173 23.13 20.05 0.34
C GLY A 173 21.82 20.84 0.48
N PHE A 174 20.78 20.26 1.06
CA PHE A 174 19.45 20.88 1.11
C PHE A 174 18.60 20.53 2.35
N SER A 175 19.17 19.81 3.32
CA SER A 175 18.44 19.28 4.48
C SER A 175 17.70 20.35 5.29
N GLN A 176 18.30 21.53 5.43
CA GLN A 176 17.74 22.70 6.11
C GLN A 176 16.48 23.25 5.45
N ASN A 177 16.32 23.01 4.14
CA ASN A 177 15.22 23.52 3.33
C ASN A 177 14.06 22.52 3.19
N VAL A 178 14.13 21.34 3.84
CA VAL A 178 13.05 20.35 3.77
C VAL A 178 11.88 20.78 4.68
N PRO A 179 10.68 21.07 4.13
CA PRO A 179 9.55 21.52 4.95
C PRO A 179 8.77 20.34 5.55
N THR A 180 8.71 19.21 4.84
CA THR A 180 8.06 17.98 5.33
C THR A 180 8.92 16.76 4.94
N LEU A 181 9.09 15.84 5.88
CA LEU A 181 9.79 14.58 5.64
C LEU A 181 8.83 13.41 5.86
N LEU A 182 8.70 12.56 4.84
CA LEU A 182 7.96 11.31 4.96
C LEU A 182 8.93 10.16 5.15
N VAL A 183 8.67 9.28 6.13
CA VAL A 183 9.36 7.99 6.26
C VAL A 183 8.40 6.89 5.82
N ILE A 184 8.68 6.32 4.64
CA ILE A 184 7.85 5.26 4.07
C ILE A 184 8.32 3.93 4.64
N THR A 185 7.40 3.17 5.20
CA THR A 185 7.71 1.90 5.87
C THR A 185 6.75 0.78 5.48
N MET A 186 7.21 -0.45 5.70
CA MET A 186 6.41 -1.66 5.57
C MET A 186 6.38 -2.40 6.90
N ARG A 187 5.17 -2.77 7.35
CA ARG A 187 4.98 -3.56 8.58
C ARG A 187 5.48 -4.99 8.38
N THR A 188 6.56 -5.38 9.06
CA THR A 188 7.21 -6.68 8.85
C THR A 188 6.40 -7.85 9.39
N LYS A 189 5.59 -7.63 10.44
CA LYS A 189 4.67 -8.63 11.01
C LYS A 189 3.63 -9.17 10.02
N ASN A 190 3.43 -8.48 8.90
CA ASN A 190 2.54 -8.92 7.86
C ASN A 190 3.16 -9.96 6.91
N PHE A 191 4.47 -10.23 6.98
CA PHE A 191 5.16 -11.14 6.07
C PHE A 191 5.66 -12.40 6.81
N PHE A 192 5.84 -13.49 6.07
CA PHE A 192 6.36 -14.77 6.60
C PHE A 192 7.74 -15.10 6.04
N GLY A 193 8.42 -16.11 6.59
CA GLY A 193 9.82 -16.47 6.26
C GLY A 193 10.19 -16.45 4.77
N PRO A 194 9.44 -17.14 3.88
CA PRO A 194 9.72 -17.15 2.43
C PRO A 194 9.64 -15.78 1.76
N GLU A 195 8.92 -14.82 2.37
CA GLU A 195 8.60 -13.51 1.83
C GLU A 195 9.62 -12.44 2.24
N ARG A 196 10.85 -12.84 2.60
CA ARG A 196 11.91 -11.96 3.10
C ARG A 196 12.14 -10.67 2.26
N ASN A 197 11.92 -10.76 0.95
CA ASN A 197 12.09 -9.67 -0.01
C ASN A 197 10.79 -8.92 -0.32
N GLN A 198 9.64 -9.46 0.07
CA GLN A 198 8.33 -8.98 -0.36
C GLN A 198 8.03 -7.57 0.18
N ARG A 199 8.51 -7.25 1.38
CA ARG A 199 8.46 -5.89 1.94
C ARG A 199 9.11 -4.85 1.03
N TRP A 200 10.16 -5.21 0.28
CA TRP A 200 10.84 -4.27 -0.60
C TRP A 200 10.09 -4.12 -1.93
N VAL A 201 9.54 -5.22 -2.46
CA VAL A 201 8.71 -5.21 -3.67
C VAL A 201 7.43 -4.41 -3.43
N ASP A 202 6.63 -4.79 -2.44
CA ASP A 202 5.40 -4.08 -2.08
C ASP A 202 5.70 -2.63 -1.67
N GLY A 203 6.82 -2.41 -0.95
CA GLY A 203 7.24 -1.09 -0.51
C GLY A 203 7.58 -0.17 -1.68
N GLY A 204 8.31 -0.66 -2.69
CA GLY A 204 8.64 0.11 -3.89
C GLY A 204 7.40 0.48 -4.71
N LEU A 205 6.46 -0.47 -4.86
CA LEU A 205 5.18 -0.23 -5.54
C LEU A 205 4.35 0.85 -4.82
N PHE A 206 4.17 0.70 -3.51
CA PHE A 206 3.47 1.66 -2.67
C PHE A 206 4.13 3.05 -2.74
N ALA A 207 5.45 3.10 -2.63
CA ALA A 207 6.16 4.36 -2.56
C ALA A 207 6.18 5.10 -3.91
N MET A 208 6.27 4.40 -5.04
CA MET A 208 6.12 5.03 -6.36
C MET A 208 4.71 5.59 -6.58
N SER A 209 3.66 4.85 -6.18
CA SER A 209 2.29 5.37 -6.23
C SER A 209 2.09 6.57 -5.32
N LEU A 210 2.73 6.61 -4.15
CA LEU A 210 2.73 7.77 -3.26
C LEU A 210 3.41 8.99 -3.92
N ILE A 211 4.56 8.80 -4.55
CA ILE A 211 5.28 9.87 -5.26
C ILE A 211 4.43 10.45 -6.39
N LEU A 212 3.79 9.60 -7.20
CA LEU A 212 2.88 10.06 -8.25
C LEU A 212 1.62 10.72 -7.66
N GLY A 213 1.12 10.22 -6.54
CA GLY A 213 0.03 10.86 -5.80
C GLY A 213 0.40 12.27 -5.35
N LEU A 214 1.59 12.47 -4.78
CA LEU A 214 2.10 13.78 -4.38
C LEU A 214 2.31 14.69 -5.59
N HIS A 215 2.85 14.15 -6.69
CA HIS A 215 3.02 14.90 -7.94
C HIS A 215 1.69 15.40 -8.51
N ARG A 216 0.63 14.57 -8.45
CA ARG A 216 -0.73 14.97 -8.82
C ARG A 216 -1.27 16.12 -7.98
N GLU A 217 -0.92 16.17 -6.70
CA GLU A 217 -1.30 17.27 -5.79
C GLU A 217 -0.41 18.51 -5.96
N GLY A 218 0.48 18.54 -6.96
CA GLY A 218 1.38 19.67 -7.24
C GLY A 218 2.58 19.75 -6.31
N LEU A 219 2.92 18.68 -5.59
CA LEU A 219 4.02 18.68 -4.62
C LEU A 219 5.34 18.20 -5.24
N ALA A 220 6.40 18.94 -4.92
CA ALA A 220 7.77 18.61 -5.22
C ALA A 220 8.26 17.51 -4.27
N THR A 221 9.03 16.55 -4.79
CA THR A 221 9.55 15.44 -3.98
C THR A 221 11.00 15.10 -4.29
N CYS A 222 11.73 14.57 -3.30
CA CYS A 222 13.04 13.96 -3.51
C CYS A 222 13.22 12.70 -2.66
N CYS A 223 13.43 11.57 -3.32
CA CYS A 223 13.70 10.30 -2.67
C CYS A 223 15.11 10.29 -2.06
N LEU A 224 15.17 9.89 -0.81
CA LEU A 224 16.39 9.75 -0.01
C LEU A 224 16.57 8.27 0.31
N ASN A 225 17.44 7.61 -0.45
CA ASN A 225 17.64 6.17 -0.36
C ASN A 225 17.96 5.70 1.08
N TRP A 226 17.42 4.52 1.45
CA TRP A 226 17.59 3.90 2.76
C TRP A 226 18.18 2.49 2.69
N SER A 227 19.34 2.34 2.07
CA SER A 227 20.13 1.10 2.10
C SER A 227 21.14 1.10 3.26
N LYS A 228 20.67 1.39 4.48
CA LYS A 228 21.54 1.58 5.64
C LYS A 228 21.83 0.27 6.38
N PRO A 229 23.03 0.10 6.98
CA PRO A 229 23.31 -1.01 7.88
C PRO A 229 22.35 -1.05 9.07
N GLY A 230 22.15 -2.24 9.64
CA GLY A 230 21.17 -2.46 10.72
C GLY A 230 21.36 -1.56 11.95
N ALA A 231 22.61 -1.21 12.31
CA ALA A 231 22.89 -0.29 13.41
C ALA A 231 22.35 1.13 13.14
N VAL A 232 22.51 1.62 11.91
CA VAL A 232 22.03 2.94 11.48
C VAL A 232 20.51 2.94 11.35
N ASP A 233 19.93 1.86 10.82
CA ASP A 233 18.47 1.64 10.77
C ASP A 233 17.84 1.68 12.17
N LYS A 234 18.43 0.98 13.14
CA LYS A 234 18.02 1.00 14.54
C LYS A 234 18.12 2.41 15.14
N LYS A 235 19.22 3.14 14.87
CA LYS A 235 19.43 4.50 15.35
C LYS A 235 18.33 5.46 14.87
N LEU A 236 18.00 5.45 13.57
CA LEU A 236 16.94 6.29 13.02
C LEU A 236 15.59 5.96 13.67
N LYS A 237 15.25 4.67 13.75
CA LYS A 237 13.99 4.22 14.34
C LYS A 237 13.83 4.65 15.79
N GLN A 238 14.91 4.55 16.58
CA GLN A 238 14.90 5.01 17.97
C GLN A 238 14.73 6.53 18.06
N ARG A 239 15.46 7.30 17.24
CA ARG A 239 15.37 8.77 17.27
C ARG A 239 13.98 9.28 16.90
N LEU A 240 13.31 8.63 15.96
CA LEU A 240 12.00 9.02 15.44
C LEU A 240 10.83 8.22 16.05
N ASN A 241 11.07 7.43 17.10
CA ASN A 241 10.08 6.56 17.72
C ASN A 241 9.31 5.64 16.72
N ILE A 242 10.01 5.15 15.70
CA ILE A 242 9.46 4.21 14.72
C ILE A 242 9.59 2.77 15.28
N PRO A 243 8.49 1.99 15.33
CA PRO A 243 8.53 0.61 15.81
C PRO A 243 9.52 -0.28 15.08
N ARG A 244 10.11 -1.24 15.81
CA ARG A 244 11.13 -2.18 15.26
C ARG A 244 10.60 -3.03 14.11
N ASP A 245 9.29 -3.31 14.10
CA ASP A 245 8.61 -4.08 13.06
C ASP A 245 8.23 -3.24 11.82
N ARG A 246 8.92 -2.12 11.59
CA ARG A 246 8.82 -1.31 10.38
C ARG A 246 10.10 -1.46 9.58
N SER A 247 10.02 -1.92 8.34
CA SER A 247 11.15 -1.79 7.41
C SER A 247 11.04 -0.46 6.71
N ILE A 248 12.06 0.38 6.82
CA ILE A 248 12.09 1.67 6.14
C ILE A 248 12.46 1.41 4.68
N ILE A 249 11.60 1.87 3.75
CA ILE A 249 11.79 1.72 2.30
C ILE A 249 12.69 2.85 1.80
N PHE A 250 12.29 4.09 2.04
CA PHE A 250 13.12 5.27 1.90
C PHE A 250 12.50 6.45 2.66
N LEU A 251 13.29 7.53 2.77
CA LEU A 251 12.82 8.84 3.21
C LEU A 251 12.44 9.66 1.98
N LEU A 252 11.46 10.54 2.10
CA LEU A 252 10.99 11.38 1.01
C LEU A 252 10.85 12.80 1.53
N ALA A 253 11.70 13.71 1.03
CA ALA A 253 11.50 15.13 1.23
C ALA A 253 10.32 15.59 0.37
N VAL A 254 9.41 16.38 0.94
CA VAL A 254 8.18 16.86 0.29
C VAL A 254 8.02 18.34 0.61
N GLY A 255 7.65 19.13 -0.39
CA GLY A 255 7.33 20.56 -0.28
C GLY A 255 6.63 21.07 -1.53
N HIS A 256 6.25 22.34 -1.53
CA HIS A 256 5.75 22.99 -2.75
C HIS A 256 6.91 23.32 -3.69
N TYR A 257 6.62 23.37 -4.99
CA TYR A 257 7.55 23.92 -5.96
C TYR A 257 7.71 25.43 -5.71
N PRO A 258 8.93 25.99 -5.77
CA PRO A 258 9.09 27.42 -5.99
C PRO A 258 8.59 27.78 -7.40
N GLU A 259 8.47 29.08 -7.70
CA GLU A 259 8.01 29.56 -9.02
C GLU A 259 8.82 28.97 -10.18
N THR A 260 10.14 28.87 -10.00
CA THR A 260 11.05 28.18 -10.92
C THR A 260 12.10 27.39 -10.15
N VAL A 261 12.50 26.23 -10.67
CA VAL A 261 13.56 25.40 -10.09
C VAL A 261 14.34 24.67 -11.17
N GLU A 262 15.66 24.69 -11.06
CA GLU A 262 16.52 23.83 -11.86
C GLU A 262 16.64 22.45 -11.20
N VAL A 263 16.48 21.41 -12.00
CA VAL A 263 16.58 20.02 -11.54
C VAL A 263 17.60 19.26 -12.39
N ALA A 264 18.19 18.22 -11.81
CA ALA A 264 19.09 17.36 -12.56
C ALA A 264 18.32 16.67 -13.71
N GLN A 265 18.73 16.93 -14.95
CA GLN A 265 18.10 16.38 -16.16
C GLN A 265 17.97 14.85 -16.14
N SER A 266 18.97 14.14 -15.61
CA SER A 266 18.94 12.69 -15.36
C SER A 266 18.43 11.88 -16.57
N ALA A 267 19.08 12.10 -17.74
CA ALA A 267 18.72 11.49 -19.01
C ALA A 267 18.53 9.96 -18.88
N LYS A 268 17.52 9.44 -19.56
CA LYS A 268 17.21 8.01 -19.52
C LYS A 268 18.05 7.27 -20.55
N ARG A 269 18.36 6.00 -20.23
CA ARG A 269 18.98 5.08 -21.18
C ARG A 269 18.08 4.89 -22.41
N PRO A 270 18.64 4.49 -23.56
CA PRO A 270 17.84 4.12 -24.73
C PRO A 270 16.74 3.12 -24.37
N LEU A 271 15.55 3.29 -24.96
CA LEU A 271 14.40 2.41 -24.69
C LEU A 271 14.70 0.96 -25.06
N SER A 272 15.50 0.74 -26.11
CA SER A 272 15.95 -0.58 -26.56
C SER A 272 16.71 -1.38 -25.50
N ASP A 273 17.28 -0.73 -24.47
CA ASP A 273 18.04 -1.40 -23.40
C ASP A 273 17.11 -1.98 -22.32
N MET A 274 15.80 -1.76 -22.43
CA MET A 274 14.83 -2.03 -21.36
C MET A 274 13.86 -3.15 -21.68
N TYR A 275 13.81 -3.64 -22.93
CA TYR A 275 12.90 -4.70 -23.33
C TYR A 275 13.48 -5.58 -24.44
N GLU A 276 13.00 -6.83 -24.48
CA GLU A 276 13.25 -7.80 -25.54
C GLU A 276 11.91 -8.50 -25.80
N PHE A 277 11.43 -8.50 -27.05
CA PHE A 277 10.28 -9.32 -27.42
C PHE A 277 10.75 -10.77 -27.60
N ARG A 278 10.13 -11.70 -26.86
CA ARG A 278 10.39 -13.14 -26.95
C ARG A 278 9.12 -13.90 -27.28
#